data_AF-A0A971M7Y1-F1
#
_entry.id   AF-A0A971M7Y1-F1
#
_cell.length_a   1.000
_cell.length_b   1.000
_cell.length_c   1.000
_cell.angle_alpha   90.00
_cell.angle_beta   90.00
_cell.angle_gamma   90.00
#
_symmetry.space_group_name_H-M   'P 1'
#
loop_
_entity.id
_entity.type
_entity.pdbx_description
1 polymer ?
#
loop_
_entity_poly.entity_id
_entity_poly.type
_entity_poly.pdbx_seq_one_letter_code
_entity_poly.pdbx_strand_id
1 'polypeptide(L)'
;MTLNKAFAIFFQQTGIKFYIKDWRTISWRASSRTGVLQQVADEMKGYVQPYDVVIAIYTMNLFQQFVFNALGGWMGVVDDVYRRFVVVRRSRNLHVLEHELGHLFLFKTTHDGGVMGAYIVCAVGDHLCTGNSVCFNEAERQEIIENKWRDFSTKPELSERQSLIHD
;
A
#
# COMPACT_ATOMS: atom_id res chain seq x y z
N MET A 1 -11.05 6.64 -9.75
CA MET A 1 -9.60 6.88 -9.91
C MET A 1 -8.95 5.63 -10.48
N THR A 2 -7.94 5.76 -11.35
CA THR A 2 -7.22 4.63 -11.99
C THR A 2 -5.83 4.47 -11.35
N LEU A 3 -5.19 3.30 -11.44
CA LEU A 3 -3.81 3.11 -10.91
C LEU A 3 -2.85 4.18 -11.44
N ASN A 4 -2.93 4.50 -12.73
CA ASN A 4 -2.09 5.52 -13.36
C ASN A 4 -2.24 6.90 -12.70
N LYS A 5 -3.42 7.26 -12.17
CA LYS A 5 -3.61 8.52 -11.43
C LYS A 5 -2.92 8.47 -10.07
N ALA A 6 -3.04 7.37 -9.33
CA ALA A 6 -2.32 7.19 -8.06
C ALA A 6 -0.80 7.27 -8.27
N PHE A 7 -0.27 6.62 -9.31
CA PHE A 7 1.15 6.68 -9.64
C PHE A 7 1.60 8.08 -10.06
N ALA A 8 0.78 8.83 -10.79
CA ALA A 8 1.08 10.21 -11.16
C ALA A 8 1.15 11.13 -9.92
N ILE A 9 0.22 10.97 -8.98
CA ILE A 9 0.21 11.74 -7.72
C ILE A 9 1.42 11.38 -6.87
N PHE A 10 1.71 10.08 -6.71
CA PHE A 10 2.90 9.64 -5.97
C PHE A 10 4.19 10.17 -6.61
N PHE A 11 4.28 10.16 -7.94
CA PHE A 11 5.39 10.74 -8.68
C PHE A 11 5.53 12.25 -8.46
N GLN A 12 4.43 13.00 -8.42
CA GLN A 12 4.47 14.44 -8.14
C GLN A 12 5.02 14.73 -6.74
N GLN A 13 4.71 13.89 -5.76
CA GLN A 13 5.18 14.06 -4.38
C GLN A 13 6.63 13.60 -4.18
N THR A 14 7.06 12.52 -4.83
CA THR A 14 8.31 11.82 -4.47
C THR A 14 9.36 11.80 -5.58
N GLY A 15 8.96 12.08 -6.83
CA GLY A 15 9.79 11.86 -8.02
C GLY A 15 9.97 10.39 -8.41
N ILE A 16 9.32 9.44 -7.71
CA ILE A 16 9.40 8.00 -7.98
C ILE A 16 8.32 7.59 -8.98
N LYS A 17 8.71 6.88 -10.05
CA LYS A 17 7.80 6.45 -11.11
C LYS A 17 7.64 4.94 -11.12
N PHE A 18 6.40 4.49 -11.07
CA PHE A 18 6.03 3.08 -11.23
C PHE A 18 5.74 2.75 -12.69
N TYR A 19 6.19 1.57 -13.11
CA TYR A 19 5.90 1.01 -14.44
C TYR A 19 5.25 -0.35 -14.27
N ILE A 20 4.08 -0.53 -14.87
CA ILE A 20 3.38 -1.82 -14.81
C ILE A 20 3.99 -2.74 -15.87
N LYS A 21 4.64 -3.81 -15.41
CA LYS A 21 5.31 -4.78 -16.28
C LYS A 21 4.38 -5.88 -16.79
N ASP A 22 3.48 -6.37 -15.93
CA ASP A 22 2.55 -7.45 -16.26
C ASP A 22 1.22 -7.23 -15.51
N TRP A 23 0.15 -7.83 -16.02
CA TRP A 23 -1.18 -7.82 -15.43
C TRP A 23 -1.73 -9.24 -15.34
N ARG A 24 -2.22 -9.62 -14.15
CA ARG A 24 -2.81 -10.93 -13.91
C ARG A 24 -4.12 -10.81 -13.15
N THR A 25 -5.00 -11.76 -13.43
CA THR A 25 -6.27 -11.91 -12.71
C THR A 25 -6.22 -13.19 -11.92
N ILE A 26 -6.52 -13.09 -10.62
CA ILE A 26 -6.63 -14.24 -9.72
C ILE A 26 -8.03 -14.26 -9.09
N SER A 27 -8.47 -15.44 -8.68
CA SER A 27 -9.70 -15.59 -7.91
C SER A 27 -9.41 -15.56 -6.43
N TRP A 28 -9.93 -14.55 -5.74
CA TRP A 28 -9.76 -14.38 -4.31
C TRP A 28 -10.43 -15.50 -3.51
N ARG A 29 -9.68 -16.11 -2.59
CA ARG A 29 -10.14 -17.18 -1.70
C ARG A 29 -10.05 -16.76 -0.23
N ALA A 30 -9.03 -15.98 0.10
CA ALA A 30 -8.88 -15.39 1.42
C ALA A 30 -9.69 -14.10 1.57
N SER A 31 -10.09 -13.79 2.81
CA SER A 31 -10.84 -12.58 3.17
C SER A 31 -10.17 -11.76 4.28
N SER A 32 -9.27 -12.38 5.06
CA SER A 32 -8.47 -11.70 6.08
C SER A 32 -7.27 -10.98 5.47
N ARG A 33 -6.78 -9.94 6.16
CA ARG A 33 -5.60 -9.15 5.76
C ARG A 33 -4.38 -10.03 5.49
N THR A 34 -4.05 -10.91 6.42
CA THR A 34 -2.93 -11.85 6.32
C THR A 34 -3.17 -12.90 5.24
N GLY A 35 -4.41 -13.39 5.12
CA GLY A 35 -4.76 -14.39 4.12
C GLY A 35 -4.65 -13.88 2.69
N VAL A 36 -5.08 -12.63 2.41
CA VAL A 36 -4.96 -12.06 1.05
C VAL A 36 -3.51 -11.78 0.66
N LEU A 37 -2.67 -11.34 1.61
CA LEU A 37 -1.24 -11.19 1.38
C LEU A 37 -0.58 -12.54 1.12
N GLN A 38 -0.91 -13.56 1.91
CA GLN A 38 -0.40 -14.91 1.72
C GLN A 38 -0.80 -15.47 0.36
N GLN A 39 -2.06 -15.24 -0.07
CA GLN A 39 -2.52 -15.66 -1.39
C GLN A 39 -1.72 -14.98 -2.51
N VAL A 40 -1.47 -13.67 -2.41
CA VAL A 40 -0.61 -12.97 -3.39
C VAL A 40 0.81 -13.55 -3.39
N ALA A 41 1.39 -13.79 -2.22
CA ALA A 41 2.72 -14.39 -2.10
C ALA A 41 2.77 -15.78 -2.76
N ASP A 42 1.73 -16.60 -2.58
CA ASP A 42 1.62 -17.93 -3.18
C ASP A 42 1.51 -17.88 -4.70
N GLU A 43 0.69 -16.98 -5.25
CA GLU A 43 0.58 -16.77 -6.70
C GLU A 43 1.91 -16.34 -7.33
N MET A 44 2.70 -15.56 -6.60
CA MET A 44 3.99 -15.07 -7.07
C MET A 44 5.12 -16.10 -6.98
N LYS A 45 4.96 -17.22 -6.26
CA LYS A 45 5.95 -18.32 -6.24
C LYS A 45 6.22 -18.89 -7.64
N GLY A 46 5.20 -18.89 -8.51
CA GLY A 46 5.32 -19.34 -9.91
C GLY A 46 5.73 -18.23 -10.89
N TYR A 47 5.93 -17.00 -10.42
CA TYR A 47 6.26 -15.87 -11.28
C TYR A 47 7.78 -15.78 -11.46
N VAL A 48 8.24 -16.13 -12.66
CA VAL A 48 9.67 -16.30 -12.95
C VAL A 48 10.39 -15.01 -13.41
N GLN A 49 9.65 -13.94 -13.70
CA GLN A 49 10.27 -12.71 -14.17
C GLN A 49 10.66 -11.80 -12.99
N PRO A 50 11.74 -11.00 -13.10
CA PRO A 50 12.07 -10.03 -12.07
C PRO A 50 10.97 -8.98 -11.88
N TYR A 51 10.71 -8.59 -10.63
CA TYR A 51 9.77 -7.54 -10.24
C TYR A 51 10.20 -6.92 -8.90
N ASP A 52 9.84 -5.65 -8.70
CA ASP A 52 10.09 -4.95 -7.43
C ASP A 52 8.88 -5.11 -6.49
N VAL A 53 7.69 -4.81 -6.99
CA VAL A 53 6.46 -4.72 -6.19
C VAL A 53 5.30 -5.37 -6.92
N VAL A 54 4.40 -6.00 -6.18
CA VAL A 54 3.11 -6.51 -6.64
C VAL A 54 2.00 -5.70 -6.00
N ILE A 55 1.12 -5.16 -6.82
CA ILE A 55 -0.08 -4.44 -6.37
C ILE A 55 -1.29 -5.27 -6.80
N ALA A 56 -2.00 -5.82 -5.82
CA ALA A 56 -3.21 -6.60 -6.05
C ALA A 56 -4.45 -5.78 -5.70
N ILE A 57 -5.45 -5.82 -6.59
CA ILE A 57 -6.74 -5.17 -6.39
C ILE A 57 -7.75 -6.20 -5.89
N TYR A 58 -8.04 -6.14 -4.60
CA TYR A 58 -8.97 -7.04 -3.93
C TYR A 58 -10.41 -6.65 -4.20
N THR A 59 -11.18 -7.54 -4.83
CA THR A 59 -12.60 -7.29 -5.13
C THR A 59 -13.46 -8.24 -4.31
N MET A 60 -14.22 -7.68 -3.38
CA MET A 60 -15.21 -8.42 -2.59
C MET A 60 -16.54 -8.52 -3.35
N ASN A 61 -17.25 -9.63 -3.15
CA ASN A 61 -18.67 -9.66 -3.47
C ASN A 61 -19.49 -8.91 -2.40
N LEU A 62 -20.76 -8.61 -2.71
CA LEU A 62 -21.64 -7.80 -1.85
C LEU A 62 -21.81 -8.38 -0.43
N PHE A 63 -21.86 -9.71 -0.32
CA PHE A 63 -22.01 -10.38 0.97
C PHE A 63 -20.75 -10.23 1.84
N GLN A 64 -19.57 -10.46 1.25
CA GLN A 64 -18.28 -10.23 1.92
C GLN A 64 -18.13 -8.76 2.35
N GLN A 65 -18.56 -7.82 1.50
CA GLN A 65 -18.54 -6.39 1.80
C GLN A 65 -19.43 -6.03 3.00
N PHE A 66 -20.60 -6.66 3.13
CA PHE A 66 -21.51 -6.42 4.25
C PHE A 66 -20.94 -6.92 5.58
N VAL A 67 -20.50 -8.18 5.65
CA VAL A 67 -19.90 -8.78 6.84
C VAL A 67 -18.68 -7.99 7.32
N PHE A 68 -17.86 -7.53 6.37
CA PHE A 68 -16.65 -6.79 6.65
C PHE A 68 -16.90 -5.36 7.16
N ASN A 69 -17.88 -4.66 6.58
CA ASN A 69 -18.26 -3.32 7.03
C ASN A 69 -18.84 -3.34 8.46
N ALA A 70 -19.45 -4.46 8.89
CA ALA A 70 -20.00 -4.61 10.23
C ALA A 70 -18.92 -4.82 11.32
N LEU A 71 -17.73 -5.32 10.95
CA LEU A 71 -16.68 -5.73 11.89
C LEU A 71 -15.49 -4.75 11.99
N GLY A 72 -15.54 -3.63 11.26
CA GLY A 72 -14.38 -2.73 11.14
C GLY A 72 -13.36 -3.28 10.15
N GLY A 73 -13.31 -2.69 8.95
CA GLY A 73 -12.59 -3.23 7.81
C GLY A 73 -11.25 -2.56 7.51
N TRP A 74 -10.31 -3.29 6.91
CA TRP A 74 -9.10 -2.76 6.25
C TRP A 74 -9.37 -2.40 4.78
N MET A 75 -8.61 -1.45 4.23
CA MET A 75 -8.78 -1.00 2.84
C MET A 75 -7.51 -1.10 1.99
N GLY A 76 -6.35 -1.15 2.66
CA GLY A 76 -5.07 -1.48 2.09
C GLY A 76 -4.23 -2.26 3.10
N VAL A 77 -3.26 -3.00 2.61
CA VAL A 77 -2.25 -3.68 3.43
C VAL A 77 -0.98 -3.88 2.61
N VAL A 78 0.18 -3.74 3.26
CA VAL A 78 1.49 -4.16 2.76
C VAL A 78 2.03 -5.33 3.58
N ASP A 79 2.78 -6.24 2.96
CA ASP A 79 3.51 -7.26 3.72
C ASP A 79 4.62 -6.65 4.59
N ASP A 80 4.72 -7.06 5.84
CA ASP A 80 5.72 -6.53 6.77
C ASP A 80 7.11 -7.15 6.61
N VAL A 81 7.25 -8.22 5.83
CA VAL A 81 8.51 -8.98 5.72
C VAL A 81 9.45 -8.35 4.71
N TYR A 82 9.00 -8.15 3.47
CA TYR A 82 9.81 -7.57 2.40
C TYR A 82 9.28 -6.22 1.96
N ARG A 83 8.02 -5.89 2.28
CA ARG A 83 7.34 -4.66 1.86
C ARG A 83 7.38 -4.48 0.35
N ARG A 84 6.85 -5.49 -0.33
CA ARG A 84 6.77 -5.60 -1.80
C ARG A 84 5.45 -6.14 -2.31
N PHE A 85 4.54 -6.57 -1.44
CA PHE A 85 3.19 -7.00 -1.75
C PHE A 85 2.21 -6.03 -1.14
N VAL A 86 1.48 -5.35 -2.01
CA VAL A 86 0.44 -4.38 -1.65
C VAL A 86 -0.89 -4.96 -2.08
N VAL A 87 -1.85 -5.04 -1.16
CA VAL A 87 -3.23 -5.41 -1.49
C VAL A 87 -4.12 -4.22 -1.16
N VAL A 88 -4.80 -3.69 -2.15
CA VAL A 88 -5.78 -2.60 -1.97
C VAL A 88 -7.16 -3.07 -2.37
N ARG A 89 -8.17 -2.69 -1.57
CA ARG A 89 -9.56 -2.96 -1.93
C ARG A 89 -9.95 -2.15 -3.15
N ARG A 90 -10.72 -2.77 -4.05
CA ARG A 90 -11.33 -2.09 -5.20
C ARG A 90 -12.24 -0.98 -4.68
N SER A 91 -11.81 0.25 -4.90
CA SER A 91 -12.52 1.47 -4.51
C SER A 91 -12.54 2.45 -5.68
N ARG A 92 -13.54 3.33 -5.72
CA ARG A 92 -13.55 4.46 -6.65
C ARG A 92 -12.45 5.49 -6.31
N ASN A 93 -11.99 5.48 -5.06
CA ASN A 93 -10.97 6.35 -4.49
C ASN A 93 -9.72 5.49 -4.17
N LEU A 94 -8.67 5.63 -4.97
CA LEU A 94 -7.42 4.88 -4.83
C LEU A 94 -6.37 5.64 -3.98
N HIS A 95 -6.79 6.58 -3.14
CA HIS A 95 -5.89 7.30 -2.22
C HIS A 95 -5.24 6.38 -1.20
N VAL A 96 -5.94 5.29 -0.86
CA VAL A 96 -5.36 4.18 -0.09
C VAL A 96 -4.12 3.62 -0.79
N LEU A 97 -4.12 3.54 -2.12
CA LEU A 97 -2.93 3.08 -2.83
C LEU A 97 -1.76 4.05 -2.68
N GLU A 98 -1.99 5.36 -2.77
CA GLU A 98 -0.92 6.35 -2.54
C GLU A 98 -0.28 6.15 -1.15
N HIS A 99 -1.11 5.94 -0.14
CA HIS A 99 -0.68 5.60 1.22
C HIS A 99 0.12 4.29 1.28
N GLU A 100 -0.40 3.20 0.70
CA GLU A 100 0.30 1.92 0.69
C GLU A 100 1.63 1.94 -0.09
N LEU A 101 1.73 2.78 -1.13
CA LEU A 101 2.99 2.98 -1.86
C LEU A 101 4.05 3.65 -0.97
N GLY A 102 3.66 4.49 -0.01
CA GLY A 102 4.58 5.09 0.96
C GLY A 102 5.20 4.04 1.88
N HIS A 103 4.41 3.07 2.36
CA HIS A 103 4.89 1.97 3.22
C HIS A 103 5.99 1.11 2.58
N LEU A 104 6.11 1.13 1.25
CA LEU A 104 7.21 0.46 0.54
C LEU A 104 8.59 1.07 0.86
N PHE A 105 8.64 2.31 1.33
CA PHE A 105 9.89 3.06 1.51
C PHE A 105 10.07 3.67 2.90
N LEU A 106 9.04 3.71 3.75
CA LEU A 106 9.09 4.30 5.10
C LEU A 106 9.48 3.27 6.17
N PHE A 107 10.70 3.29 6.70
CA PHE A 107 11.21 2.31 7.69
C PHE A 107 11.39 2.86 9.11
N LYS A 108 11.63 4.16 9.25
CA LYS A 108 12.02 4.83 10.51
C LYS A 108 10.82 5.22 11.38
N THR A 109 9.66 5.45 10.79
CA THR A 109 8.45 5.90 11.51
C THR A 109 7.54 4.71 11.87
N THR A 110 7.34 4.48 13.17
CA THR A 110 6.15 3.78 13.70
C THR A 110 5.05 4.78 13.91
N HIS A 111 3.87 4.51 13.36
CA HIS A 111 2.79 5.48 13.23
C HIS A 111 2.02 5.71 14.54
N ASP A 112 2.54 6.57 15.41
CA ASP A 112 1.74 7.29 16.42
C ASP A 112 1.50 8.72 15.90
N GLY A 113 0.31 8.98 15.37
CA GLY A 113 -0.22 10.33 15.17
C GLY A 113 0.30 11.11 13.96
N GLY A 114 -0.58 11.28 12.96
CA GLY A 114 -0.40 12.20 11.83
C GLY A 114 -0.14 11.49 10.51
N VAL A 115 -1.17 11.45 9.64
CA VAL A 115 -1.17 10.96 8.24
C VAL A 115 -1.02 9.45 8.02
N MET A 116 -0.62 8.66 9.02
CA MET A 116 -0.44 7.21 8.85
C MET A 116 -1.14 6.32 9.90
N GLY A 117 -2.22 6.81 10.50
CA GLY A 117 -3.17 5.97 11.24
C GLY A 117 -4.23 5.41 10.30
N ALA A 118 -4.79 4.24 10.61
CA ALA A 118 -5.96 3.71 9.92
C ALA A 118 -7.02 4.83 9.74
N TYR A 119 -7.20 5.26 8.49
CA TYR A 119 -8.19 6.25 8.06
C TYR A 119 -8.20 7.61 8.80
N ILE A 120 -7.45 8.60 8.29
CA ILE A 120 -7.95 9.99 8.16
C ILE A 120 -7.48 10.56 6.81
N VAL A 121 -8.45 10.76 5.91
CA VAL A 121 -8.29 11.51 4.65
C VAL A 121 -7.76 12.91 4.98
N CYS A 122 -6.68 13.35 4.33
CA CYS A 122 -6.13 14.69 4.52
C CYS A 122 -7.23 15.75 4.49
N ALA A 123 -7.30 16.56 5.55
CA ALA A 123 -8.14 17.75 5.57
C ALA A 123 -7.65 18.72 4.49
N VAL A 124 -8.61 19.21 3.70
CA VAL A 124 -8.48 20.25 2.67
C VAL A 124 -7.61 21.40 3.17
N GLY A 125 -6.50 21.75 2.50
CA GLY A 125 -5.79 22.97 2.89
C GLY A 125 -4.40 23.30 2.37
N ASP A 126 -3.65 22.40 1.72
CA ASP A 126 -2.32 22.75 1.19
C ASP A 126 -2.23 22.55 -0.33
N HIS A 127 -1.73 23.58 -1.01
CA HIS A 127 -1.80 23.83 -2.46
C HIS A 127 -1.07 22.83 -3.37
N LEU A 128 -0.67 21.66 -2.86
CA LEU A 128 -0.07 20.56 -3.62
C LEU A 128 -0.99 19.35 -3.78
N CYS A 129 -2.17 19.38 -3.16
CA CYS A 129 -3.09 18.27 -3.10
C CYS A 129 -4.47 18.68 -3.62
N THR A 130 -4.89 18.12 -4.76
CA THR A 130 -6.32 18.18 -5.12
C THR A 130 -7.08 17.47 -4.00
N GLY A 131 -8.14 18.08 -3.46
CA GLY A 131 -8.77 17.79 -2.15
C GLY A 131 -9.30 16.38 -1.83
N ASN A 132 -8.70 15.34 -2.42
CA ASN A 132 -8.88 13.93 -2.08
C ASN A 132 -7.55 13.15 -1.93
N SER A 133 -6.35 13.71 -2.23
CA SER A 133 -5.07 12.97 -2.11
C SER A 133 -4.47 12.96 -0.70
N VAL A 134 -3.70 11.92 -0.37
CA VAL A 134 -2.86 11.88 0.84
C VAL A 134 -1.55 12.61 0.54
N CYS A 135 -1.18 13.60 1.35
CA CYS A 135 0.07 14.34 1.21
C CYS A 135 1.08 13.80 2.23
N PHE A 136 2.24 13.32 1.78
CA PHE A 136 3.34 13.01 2.70
C PHE A 136 3.89 14.30 3.31
N ASN A 137 4.17 14.29 4.61
CA ASN A 137 4.91 15.38 5.23
C ASN A 137 6.38 15.39 4.76
N GLU A 138 7.12 16.47 5.02
CA GLU A 138 8.50 16.59 4.52
C GLU A 138 9.42 15.45 4.98
N ALA A 139 9.28 15.00 6.24
CA ALA A 139 10.11 13.93 6.78
C ALA A 139 9.81 12.58 6.11
N GLU A 140 8.52 12.26 5.93
CA GLU A 140 8.07 11.07 5.19
C GLU A 140 8.54 11.12 3.74
N ARG A 141 8.35 12.25 3.06
CA ARG A 141 8.77 12.42 1.66
C ARG A 141 10.27 12.23 1.52
N GLN A 142 11.04 12.81 2.44
CA GLN A 142 12.50 12.72 2.42
C GLN A 142 12.97 11.28 2.64
N GLU A 143 12.37 10.57 3.59
CA GLU A 143 12.66 9.15 3.81
C GLU A 143 12.29 8.29 2.59
N ILE A 144 11.13 8.52 1.98
CA ILE A 144 10.73 7.83 0.75
C ILE A 144 11.77 8.04 -0.35
N ILE A 145 12.26 9.27 -0.51
CA ILE A 145 13.28 9.62 -1.51
C ILE A 145 14.64 8.99 -1.18
N GLU A 146 15.04 8.95 0.10
CA GLU A 146 16.26 8.29 0.57
C GLU A 146 16.23 6.79 0.22
N ASN A 147 15.08 6.15 0.39
CA ASN A 147 14.91 4.71 0.19
C ASN A 147 14.49 4.32 -1.23
N LYS A 148 14.41 5.26 -2.18
CA LYS A 148 13.92 5.00 -3.55
C LYS A 148 14.70 3.92 -4.33
N TRP A 149 15.95 3.69 -3.94
CA TRP A 149 16.85 2.70 -4.55
C TRP A 149 16.98 1.40 -3.74
N ARG A 150 16.09 1.17 -2.75
CA ARG A 150 16.12 -0.05 -1.96
C ARG A 150 16.03 -1.29 -2.84
N ASP A 151 16.64 -2.37 -2.39
CA ASP A 151 16.41 -3.69 -2.97
C ASP A 151 15.13 -4.30 -2.37
N PHE A 152 14.14 -4.55 -3.22
CA PHE A 152 12.86 -5.18 -2.85
C PHE A 152 12.97 -6.71 -2.67
N SER A 153 14.11 -7.30 -3.00
CA SER A 153 14.42 -8.70 -2.69
C SER A 153 15.06 -8.88 -1.32
N THR A 154 15.48 -7.79 -0.68
CA THR A 154 16.12 -7.80 0.63
C THR A 154 15.15 -7.35 1.71
N LYS A 155 15.16 -8.05 2.85
CA LYS A 155 14.37 -7.68 4.04
C LYS A 155 14.85 -6.32 4.55
N PRO A 156 13.97 -5.32 4.70
CA PRO A 156 14.37 -4.01 5.23
C PRO A 156 14.76 -4.14 6.71
N GLU A 157 15.76 -3.36 7.11
CA GLU A 157 16.08 -3.19 8.53
C GLU A 157 15.03 -2.28 9.16
N LEU A 158 14.17 -2.94 9.90
CA LEU A 158 13.05 -2.35 10.61
C LEU A 158 13.53 -2.09 12.06
N SER A 159 13.57 -0.81 12.48
CA SER A 159 13.78 -0.36 13.88
C SER A 159 12.82 -0.99 14.92
N GLU A 160 13.20 -2.12 15.52
CA GLU A 160 12.71 -2.90 16.70
C GLU A 160 11.25 -2.79 17.26
N ARG A 161 10.48 -1.72 17.04
CA ARG A 161 9.04 -1.63 17.35
C ARG A 161 8.12 -2.23 16.27
N GLN A 162 8.64 -2.73 15.14
CA GLN A 162 7.81 -3.20 14.02
C GLN A 162 7.14 -4.57 14.17
N SER A 163 7.30 -5.29 15.29
CA SER A 163 6.71 -6.62 15.48
C SER A 163 5.31 -6.60 16.10
N LEU A 164 4.46 -5.63 15.76
CA LEU A 164 3.09 -5.55 16.26
C LEU A 164 2.06 -5.62 15.12
N ILE A 165 1.97 -6.79 14.49
CA ILE A 165 0.64 -7.34 14.19
C ILE A 165 0.18 -7.96 15.51
N HIS A 166 -0.59 -7.22 16.30
CA HIS A 166 -1.53 -7.85 17.23
C HIS A 166 -2.87 -8.00 16.52
N ASP A 167 -3.48 -9.16 16.75
CA ASP A 167 -4.72 -9.66 16.16
C ASP A 167 -5.87 -8.65 16.17
#